data_AF-A0A1F5I6S0-F1
#
_entry.id   AF-A0A1F5I6S0-F1
#
_cell.length_a   1.000
_cell.length_b   1.000
_cell.length_c   1.000
_cell.angle_alpha   90.00
_cell.angle_beta   90.00
_cell.angle_gamma   90.00
#
_symmetry.space_group_name_H-M   'P 1'
#
loop_
_entity.id
_entity.type
_entity.pdbx_description
1 polymer ?
#
loop_
_entity_poly.entity_id
_entity_poly.type
_entity_poly.pdbx_seq_one_letter_code
_entity_poly.pdbx_strand_id
1 'polypeptide(L)'
;MLQFVNKIFLGALIVVIVVLAGTLGYFIFQNQKLVKTIQNASPATQTPKIETQANQAESPTSQTQKPLTLKEVQDQVTASLNSANYQALGTFMNASVQFILMSTECCGQITKQEALDQMSYIDGGQPFNFDQNNQLIKNVKTKNFRLANTFVGISQNGEQLAAFKFDQDNKISSIELAISHKLYDL
;
A
#
# COMPACT_ATOMS: atom_id res chain seq x y z
N MET A 1 -46.78 10.19 15.79
CA MET A 1 -45.74 9.56 14.95
C MET A 1 -44.34 10.19 15.09
N LEU A 2 -44.18 11.39 15.69
CA LEU A 2 -42.86 12.03 15.86
C LEU A 2 -42.03 11.54 17.08
N GLN A 3 -42.67 11.06 18.15
CA GLN A 3 -42.01 10.61 19.39
C GLN A 3 -41.34 9.22 19.26
N PHE A 4 -41.71 8.43 18.25
CA PHE A 4 -41.20 7.07 18.04
C PHE A 4 -39.88 7.07 17.25
N VAL A 5 -39.74 8.00 16.30
CA VAL A 5 -38.54 8.12 15.45
C VAL A 5 -37.31 8.49 16.27
N ASN A 6 -37.44 9.35 17.28
CA ASN A 6 -36.32 9.77 18.13
C ASN A 6 -35.74 8.63 18.99
N LYS A 7 -36.58 7.68 19.41
CA LYS A 7 -36.15 6.51 20.21
C LYS A 7 -35.44 5.46 19.36
N ILE A 8 -35.89 5.27 18.11
CA ILE A 8 -35.23 4.38 17.15
C ILE A 8 -33.89 4.96 16.71
N PHE A 9 -33.81 6.28 16.48
CA PHE A 9 -32.56 6.95 16.13
C PHE A 9 -31.53 6.91 17.27
N LEU A 10 -31.97 7.12 18.52
CA LEU A 10 -31.10 7.01 19.69
C LEU A 10 -30.60 5.57 19.90
N GLY A 11 -31.46 4.57 19.68
CA GLY A 11 -31.09 3.16 19.75
C GLY A 11 -30.06 2.77 18.68
N ALA A 12 -30.25 3.21 17.43
CA ALA A 12 -29.31 2.96 16.35
C ALA A 12 -27.94 3.62 16.60
N LEU A 13 -27.92 4.85 17.14
CA LEU A 13 -26.68 5.56 17.47
C LEU A 13 -25.85 4.81 18.54
N ILE A 14 -26.51 4.28 19.57
CA ILE A 14 -25.84 3.51 20.63
C ILE A 14 -25.24 2.22 20.08
N VAL A 15 -25.96 1.50 19.20
CA VAL A 15 -25.45 0.29 18.56
C VAL A 15 -24.22 0.60 17.71
N VAL A 16 -24.23 1.69 16.93
CA VAL A 16 -23.07 2.11 16.12
C VAL A 16 -21.86 2.44 17.00
N ILE A 17 -22.05 3.15 18.12
CA ILE A 17 -20.96 3.48 19.05
C ILE A 17 -20.38 2.21 19.70
N VAL A 18 -21.22 1.25 20.07
CA VAL A 18 -20.77 -0.04 20.66
C VAL A 18 -19.99 -0.87 19.62
N VAL A 19 -20.42 -0.87 18.36
CA VAL A 19 -19.70 -1.55 17.28
C VAL A 19 -18.35 -0.88 17.00
N LEU A 20 -18.29 0.45 16.95
CA LEU A 20 -17.04 1.20 16.76
C LEU A 20 -16.06 1.04 17.93
N ALA A 21 -16.54 1.05 19.18
CA ALA A 21 -15.70 0.78 20.33
C ALA A 21 -15.20 -0.67 20.36
N GLY A 22 -16.04 -1.62 19.92
CA GLY A 22 -15.68 -3.03 19.79
C GLY A 22 -14.59 -3.27 18.73
N THR A 23 -14.67 -2.64 17.57
CA THR A 23 -13.65 -2.79 16.51
C THR A 23 -12.32 -2.16 16.90
N LEU A 24 -12.33 -0.98 17.53
CA LEU A 24 -11.11 -0.35 18.07
C LEU A 24 -10.46 -1.19 19.18
N GLY A 25 -11.27 -1.74 20.11
CA GLY A 25 -10.79 -2.64 21.16
C GLY A 25 -10.20 -3.95 20.61
N TYR A 26 -10.83 -4.52 19.58
CA TYR A 26 -10.34 -5.74 18.92
C TYR A 26 -8.98 -5.52 18.21
N PHE A 27 -8.80 -4.37 17.55
CA PHE A 27 -7.52 -4.00 16.92
C PHE A 27 -6.39 -3.80 17.94
N ILE A 28 -6.66 -3.15 19.07
CA ILE A 28 -5.67 -2.97 20.15
C ILE A 28 -5.30 -4.32 20.79
N PHE A 29 -6.28 -5.22 20.96
CA PHE A 29 -6.05 -6.55 21.55
C PHE A 29 -5.20 -7.46 20.64
N GLN A 30 -5.43 -7.44 19.32
CA GLN A 30 -4.60 -8.17 18.34
C GLN A 30 -3.14 -7.67 18.38
N ASN A 31 -2.92 -6.35 18.45
CA ASN A 31 -1.58 -5.77 18.53
C ASN A 31 -0.86 -6.09 19.85
N GLN A 32 -1.55 -6.18 20.99
CA GLN A 32 -0.91 -6.61 22.25
C GLN A 32 -0.44 -8.07 22.24
N LYS A 33 -1.10 -8.95 21.48
CA LYS A 33 -0.71 -10.36 21.38
C LYS A 33 0.63 -10.53 20.66
N LEU A 34 0.99 -9.61 19.76
CA LEU A 34 2.30 -9.55 19.10
C LEU A 34 3.39 -9.02 20.04
N VAL A 35 3.09 -8.01 20.87
CA VAL A 35 4.06 -7.44 21.84
C VAL A 35 4.39 -8.44 22.95
N LYS A 36 3.41 -9.20 23.45
CA LYS A 36 3.64 -10.22 24.48
C LYS A 36 4.48 -11.41 24.01
N THR A 37 4.54 -11.68 22.70
CA THR A 37 5.42 -12.71 22.14
C THR A 37 6.87 -12.23 22.06
N ILE A 38 7.11 -10.93 21.89
CA ILE A 38 8.47 -10.34 21.94
C ILE A 38 8.94 -10.15 23.39
N GLN A 39 8.02 -9.89 24.32
CA GLN A 39 8.35 -9.61 25.73
C GLN A 39 8.49 -10.86 26.61
N ASN A 40 8.10 -12.04 26.12
CA ASN A 40 8.26 -13.32 26.82
C ASN A 40 9.53 -14.11 26.44
N ALA A 41 10.43 -13.55 25.64
CA ALA A 41 11.81 -14.03 25.53
C ALA A 41 12.66 -13.49 26.72
N SER A 42 12.34 -14.04 27.90
CA SER A 42 13.02 -14.09 29.22
C SER A 42 14.06 -13.03 29.65
N PRO A 43 13.96 -12.50 30.89
CA PRO A 43 15.06 -11.84 31.60
C PRO A 43 15.92 -12.88 32.35
N ALA A 44 17.23 -12.89 32.11
CA ALA A 44 18.18 -13.53 33.01
C ALA A 44 19.42 -12.65 33.18
N THR A 45 19.46 -11.91 34.30
CA THR A 45 20.65 -11.25 34.81
C THR A 45 21.20 -12.07 35.97
N GLN A 46 22.29 -12.81 35.76
CA GLN A 46 23.26 -13.17 36.81
C GLN A 46 24.66 -13.39 36.16
N THR A 47 25.62 -12.54 36.52
CA THR A 47 27.08 -12.77 36.40
C THR A 47 27.59 -13.17 37.81
N PRO A 48 28.79 -13.77 38.05
CA PRO A 48 29.88 -14.10 37.12
C PRO A 48 30.62 -15.45 37.40
N LYS A 49 31.29 -16.02 36.37
CA LYS A 49 32.68 -16.53 36.49
C LYS A 49 33.31 -16.72 35.11
N ILE A 50 34.55 -16.26 35.04
CA ILE A 50 35.42 -16.15 33.87
C ILE A 50 35.79 -17.54 33.37
N GLU A 51 35.58 -17.80 32.08
CA GLU A 51 36.49 -18.64 31.29
C GLU A 51 36.51 -18.14 29.84
N THR A 52 37.73 -17.88 29.37
CA THR A 52 38.06 -17.25 28.11
C THR A 52 37.68 -18.14 26.93
N GLN A 53 36.78 -17.66 26.07
CA GLN A 53 36.78 -18.06 24.66
C GLN A 53 36.43 -16.84 23.81
N ALA A 54 37.45 -16.37 23.09
CA ALA A 54 37.31 -15.30 22.12
C ALA A 54 36.35 -15.75 21.02
N ASN A 55 35.13 -15.25 21.04
CA ASN A 55 34.27 -15.22 19.86
C ASN A 55 34.08 -13.76 19.49
N GLN A 56 34.63 -13.40 18.33
CA GLN A 56 34.48 -12.11 17.71
C GLN A 56 33.02 -11.70 17.73
N ALA A 57 32.70 -10.61 18.42
CA ALA A 57 31.48 -9.88 18.16
C ALA A 57 31.58 -9.36 16.73
N GLU A 58 30.93 -10.06 15.80
CA GLU A 58 30.58 -9.47 14.51
C GLU A 58 29.76 -8.21 14.83
N SER A 59 30.38 -7.06 14.60
CA SER A 59 29.67 -5.80 14.51
C SER A 59 28.52 -6.00 13.52
N PRO A 60 27.32 -5.41 13.73
CA PRO A 60 26.27 -5.48 12.73
C PRO A 60 26.82 -4.82 11.48
N THR A 61 27.27 -5.66 10.54
CA THR A 61 27.61 -5.22 9.20
C THR A 61 26.33 -4.62 8.67
N SER A 62 26.31 -3.30 8.56
CA SER A 62 25.35 -2.63 7.71
C SER A 62 25.61 -3.18 6.32
N GLN A 63 24.92 -4.28 5.99
CA GLN A 63 24.89 -4.80 4.64
C GLN A 63 24.26 -3.67 3.84
N THR A 64 25.09 -2.93 3.12
CA THR A 64 24.66 -2.03 2.06
C THR A 64 23.90 -2.90 1.07
N GLN A 65 22.60 -3.05 1.27
CA GLN A 65 21.74 -3.75 0.34
C GLN A 65 21.88 -3.02 -0.98
N LYS A 66 22.31 -3.77 -2.00
CA LYS A 66 22.39 -3.25 -3.36
C LYS A 66 21.05 -2.61 -3.72
N PRO A 67 21.02 -1.37 -4.22
CA PRO A 67 19.79 -0.76 -4.71
C PRO A 67 19.13 -1.66 -5.76
N LEU A 68 17.81 -1.85 -5.63
CA LEU A 68 17.02 -2.60 -6.61
C LEU A 68 17.06 -1.87 -7.97
N THR A 69 17.16 -2.66 -9.03
CA THR A 69 16.97 -2.17 -10.40
C THR A 69 15.52 -1.77 -10.65
N LEU A 70 15.28 -0.91 -11.64
CA LEU A 70 13.93 -0.51 -12.03
C LEU A 70 13.02 -1.71 -12.33
N LYS A 71 13.54 -2.73 -13.02
CA LYS A 71 12.78 -3.92 -13.35
C LYS A 71 12.38 -4.69 -12.09
N GLU A 72 13.29 -4.88 -11.14
CA GLU A 72 12.96 -5.56 -9.89
C GLU A 72 11.90 -4.79 -9.10
N VAL A 73 11.97 -3.45 -9.08
CA VAL A 73 10.91 -2.63 -8.47
C VAL A 73 9.57 -2.81 -9.20
N GLN A 74 9.55 -2.80 -10.54
CA GLN A 74 8.33 -3.03 -11.33
C GLN A 74 7.72 -4.42 -11.08
N ASP A 75 8.55 -5.45 -10.93
CA ASP A 75 8.11 -6.80 -10.56
C ASP A 75 7.47 -6.80 -9.16
N GLN A 76 8.05 -6.06 -8.20
CA GLN A 76 7.48 -5.91 -6.85
C GLN A 76 6.19 -5.08 -6.82
N VAL A 77 6.08 -4.03 -7.64
CA VAL A 77 4.84 -3.26 -7.83
C VAL A 77 3.74 -4.18 -8.35
N THR A 78 4.05 -4.98 -9.37
CA THR A 78 3.12 -5.95 -9.96
C THR A 78 2.63 -6.95 -8.90
N ALA A 79 3.55 -7.54 -8.14
CA ALA A 79 3.21 -8.49 -7.09
C ALA A 79 2.38 -7.85 -5.97
N SER A 80 2.72 -6.64 -5.54
CA SER A 80 2.03 -5.92 -4.46
C SER A 80 0.60 -5.55 -4.86
N LEU A 81 0.38 -5.08 -6.09
CA LEU A 81 -0.97 -4.76 -6.58
C LEU A 81 -1.83 -6.01 -6.74
N ASN A 82 -1.28 -7.06 -7.35
CA ASN A 82 -2.03 -8.29 -7.62
C ASN A 82 -2.35 -9.11 -6.36
N SER A 83 -1.59 -8.91 -5.28
CA SER A 83 -1.87 -9.49 -3.97
C SER A 83 -2.67 -8.56 -3.03
N ALA A 84 -3.03 -7.35 -3.51
CA ALA A 84 -3.61 -6.28 -2.70
C ALA A 84 -2.78 -5.95 -1.43
N ASN A 85 -1.47 -6.24 -1.44
CA ASN A 85 -0.55 -5.91 -0.36
C ASN A 85 0.03 -4.50 -0.58
N TYR A 86 -0.82 -3.49 -0.44
CA TYR A 86 -0.41 -2.09 -0.64
C TYR A 86 0.62 -1.63 0.40
N GLN A 87 0.66 -2.23 1.58
CA GLN A 87 1.73 -1.96 2.56
C GLN A 87 3.12 -2.30 1.99
N ALA A 88 3.28 -3.42 1.28
CA ALA A 88 4.52 -3.75 0.58
C ALA A 88 4.84 -2.75 -0.54
N LEU A 89 3.83 -2.28 -1.28
CA LEU A 89 3.99 -1.25 -2.32
C LEU A 89 4.64 0.03 -1.77
N GLY A 90 4.26 0.44 -0.55
CA GLY A 90 4.79 1.63 0.11
C GLY A 90 6.32 1.63 0.31
N THR A 91 6.95 0.46 0.37
CA THR A 91 8.43 0.35 0.50
C THR A 91 9.17 0.87 -0.74
N PHE A 92 8.48 0.87 -1.89
CA PHE A 92 8.99 1.34 -3.17
C PHE A 92 8.57 2.77 -3.50
N MET A 93 7.82 3.46 -2.62
CA MET A 93 7.40 4.85 -2.80
C MET A 93 8.36 5.85 -2.16
N ASN A 94 8.42 7.04 -2.75
CA ASN A 94 8.93 8.23 -2.08
C ASN A 94 8.12 8.58 -0.84
N ALA A 95 8.67 9.45 0.02
CA ALA A 95 7.95 9.96 1.20
C ALA A 95 6.66 10.70 0.81
N SER A 96 6.67 11.35 -0.35
CA SER A 96 5.54 11.98 -0.99
C SER A 96 5.49 11.62 -2.47
N VAL A 97 4.27 11.46 -3.01
CA VAL A 97 4.02 11.07 -4.39
C VAL A 97 2.95 11.96 -5.00
N GLN A 98 3.05 12.21 -6.30
CA GLN A 98 1.97 12.82 -7.07
C GLN A 98 0.89 11.77 -7.33
N PHE A 99 -0.30 11.95 -6.77
CA PHE A 99 -1.39 10.99 -6.83
C PHE A 99 -2.61 11.57 -7.55
N ILE A 100 -3.15 10.81 -8.51
CA ILE A 100 -4.28 11.26 -9.32
C ILE A 100 -5.32 10.15 -9.41
N LEU A 101 -6.55 10.49 -9.06
CA LEU A 101 -7.72 9.65 -9.26
C LEU A 101 -8.50 10.22 -10.45
N MET A 102 -8.58 9.45 -11.55
CA MET A 102 -9.27 9.90 -12.75
C MET A 102 -10.74 10.23 -12.49
N SER A 103 -11.22 11.25 -13.18
CA SER A 103 -12.57 11.82 -13.00
C SER A 103 -12.82 12.46 -11.63
N THR A 104 -11.76 12.79 -10.89
CA THR A 104 -11.85 13.56 -9.65
C THR A 104 -10.84 14.69 -9.64
N GLU A 105 -11.03 15.68 -8.76
CA GLU A 105 -10.03 16.72 -8.48
C GLU A 105 -8.94 16.24 -7.49
N CYS A 106 -9.04 15.00 -7.01
CA CYS A 106 -8.07 14.42 -6.08
C CYS A 106 -6.81 13.93 -6.83
N CYS A 107 -5.63 13.96 -6.23
CA CYS A 107 -5.29 14.37 -4.87
C CYS A 107 -4.13 15.36 -4.82
N GLY A 108 -3.41 15.52 -5.93
CA GLY A 108 -2.21 16.33 -5.97
C GLY A 108 -1.02 15.58 -5.34
N GLN A 109 -0.13 16.33 -4.71
CA GLN A 109 1.00 15.76 -3.99
C GLN A 109 0.57 15.35 -2.57
N ILE A 110 0.63 14.06 -2.26
CA ILE A 110 0.22 13.49 -0.98
C ILE A 110 1.34 12.68 -0.34
N THR A 111 1.20 12.35 0.94
CA THR A 111 2.13 11.46 1.65
C THR A 111 2.02 10.03 1.14
N LYS A 112 3.07 9.24 1.39
CA LYS A 112 3.07 7.80 1.16
C LYS A 112 1.85 7.12 1.78
N GLN A 113 1.55 7.41 3.05
CA GLN A 113 0.45 6.73 3.75
C GLN A 113 -0.90 7.09 3.12
N GLU A 114 -1.14 8.36 2.81
CA GLU A 114 -2.37 8.77 2.11
C GLU A 114 -2.49 8.09 0.74
N ALA A 115 -1.39 7.96 -0.01
CA ALA A 115 -1.40 7.25 -1.29
C ALA A 115 -1.80 5.77 -1.13
N LEU A 116 -1.32 5.10 -0.08
CA LEU A 116 -1.72 3.73 0.24
C LEU A 116 -3.21 3.64 0.58
N ASP A 117 -3.73 4.61 1.33
CA ASP A 117 -5.15 4.65 1.70
C ASP A 117 -6.06 4.86 0.48
N GLN A 118 -5.58 5.57 -0.56
CA GLN A 118 -6.31 5.78 -1.81
C GLN A 118 -6.26 4.58 -2.78
N MET A 119 -5.40 3.57 -2.53
CA MET A 119 -5.31 2.40 -3.42
C MET A 119 -6.61 1.59 -3.50
N SER A 120 -7.50 1.73 -2.52
CA SER A 120 -8.82 1.08 -2.54
C SER A 120 -9.73 1.55 -3.68
N TYR A 121 -9.37 2.65 -4.36
CA TYR A 121 -10.09 3.15 -5.53
C TYR A 121 -10.14 2.14 -6.69
N ILE A 122 -9.18 1.21 -6.74
CA ILE A 122 -9.10 0.14 -7.75
C ILE A 122 -9.30 -1.27 -7.15
N ASP A 123 -9.95 -1.35 -5.99
CA ASP A 123 -10.26 -2.64 -5.40
C ASP A 123 -11.22 -3.44 -6.31
N GLY A 124 -10.95 -4.73 -6.41
CA GLY A 124 -11.68 -5.63 -7.32
C GLY A 124 -11.18 -5.60 -8.77
N GLY A 125 -10.16 -4.79 -9.09
CA GLY A 125 -9.46 -4.83 -10.38
C GLY A 125 -8.43 -5.93 -10.48
N GLN A 126 -8.00 -6.49 -9.35
CA GLN A 126 -7.03 -7.57 -9.35
C GLN A 126 -7.59 -8.81 -10.07
N PRO A 127 -6.74 -9.54 -10.81
CA PRO A 127 -5.35 -9.23 -11.12
C PRO A 127 -5.21 -8.20 -12.27
N PHE A 128 -4.16 -7.40 -12.22
CA PHE A 128 -3.72 -6.47 -13.26
C PHE A 128 -2.67 -7.12 -14.16
N ASN A 129 -2.78 -6.87 -15.47
CA ASN A 129 -1.78 -7.17 -16.48
C ASN A 129 -0.87 -5.96 -16.69
N PHE A 130 0.43 -6.14 -16.45
CA PHE A 130 1.47 -5.12 -16.62
C PHE A 130 2.38 -5.38 -17.83
N ASP A 131 1.99 -6.25 -18.76
CA ASP A 131 2.74 -6.44 -20.00
C ASP A 131 2.70 -5.17 -20.85
N GLN A 132 3.80 -4.41 -20.83
CA GLN A 132 3.92 -3.16 -21.60
C GLN A 132 3.88 -3.39 -23.12
N ASN A 133 3.95 -4.65 -23.58
CA ASN A 133 3.75 -5.00 -24.98
C ASN A 133 2.30 -5.27 -25.38
N ASN A 134 1.40 -5.39 -24.40
CA ASN A 134 -0.03 -5.58 -24.62
C ASN A 134 -0.62 -4.44 -25.46
N GLN A 135 -1.44 -4.79 -26.45
CA GLN A 135 -2.02 -3.82 -27.38
C GLN A 135 -2.91 -2.78 -26.70
N LEU A 136 -3.69 -3.18 -25.68
CA LEU A 136 -4.53 -2.25 -24.93
C LEU A 136 -3.68 -1.21 -24.20
N ILE A 137 -2.62 -1.64 -23.52
CA ILE A 137 -1.70 -0.75 -22.82
C ILE A 137 -1.01 0.21 -23.81
N LYS A 138 -0.51 -0.31 -24.93
CA LYS A 138 0.10 0.53 -25.99
C LYS A 138 -0.87 1.58 -26.52
N ASN A 139 -2.12 1.19 -26.78
CA ASN A 139 -3.14 2.10 -27.29
C ASN A 139 -3.45 3.21 -26.28
N VAL A 140 -3.68 2.86 -25.02
CA VAL A 140 -3.97 3.84 -23.96
C VAL A 140 -2.80 4.81 -23.76
N LYS A 141 -1.56 4.32 -23.76
CA LYS A 141 -0.35 5.17 -23.65
C LYS A 141 -0.15 6.10 -24.85
N THR A 142 -0.57 5.68 -26.04
CA THR A 142 -0.43 6.48 -27.28
C THR A 142 -1.48 7.59 -27.33
N LYS A 143 -2.70 7.32 -26.85
CA LYS A 143 -3.79 8.31 -26.84
C LYS A 143 -3.63 9.37 -25.76
N ASN A 144 -2.98 9.04 -24.63
CA ASN A 144 -2.86 9.96 -23.52
C ASN A 144 -1.40 10.22 -23.10
N PHE A 145 -0.94 11.47 -23.30
CA PHE A 145 0.43 11.88 -23.00
C PHE A 145 0.82 11.70 -21.52
N ARG A 146 -0.16 11.72 -20.59
CA ARG A 146 0.11 11.55 -19.16
C ARG A 146 0.66 10.15 -18.85
N LEU A 147 0.24 9.17 -19.66
CA LEU A 147 0.57 7.75 -19.52
C LEU A 147 1.78 7.30 -20.37
N ALA A 148 2.24 8.11 -21.34
CA ALA A 148 3.28 7.72 -22.29
C ALA A 148 4.54 7.10 -21.65
N ASN A 149 5.03 7.70 -20.56
CA ASN A 149 6.23 7.26 -19.84
C ASN A 149 5.91 6.59 -18.48
N THR A 150 4.75 5.94 -18.38
CA THR A 150 4.33 5.23 -17.15
C THR A 150 4.41 3.72 -17.32
N PHE A 151 4.57 3.02 -16.21
CA PHE A 151 4.37 1.58 -16.09
C PHE A 151 2.89 1.34 -15.81
N VAL A 152 2.16 0.89 -16.83
CA VAL A 152 0.69 0.77 -16.79
C VAL A 152 0.29 -0.67 -16.55
N GLY A 153 -0.61 -0.88 -15.60
CA GLY A 153 -1.36 -2.12 -15.42
C GLY A 153 -2.82 -1.89 -15.75
N ILE A 154 -3.43 -2.83 -16.47
CA ILE A 154 -4.88 -2.85 -16.70
C ILE A 154 -5.43 -4.14 -16.11
N SER A 155 -6.52 -4.05 -15.35
CA SER A 155 -7.19 -5.21 -14.76
C SER A 155 -7.56 -6.24 -15.83
N GLN A 156 -7.55 -7.52 -15.49
CA GLN A 156 -7.89 -8.57 -16.46
C GLN A 156 -9.35 -8.50 -16.93
N ASN A 157 -10.24 -7.88 -16.15
CA ASN A 157 -11.60 -7.57 -16.61
C ASN A 157 -11.65 -6.41 -17.64
N GLY A 158 -10.51 -5.77 -17.94
CA GLY A 158 -10.38 -4.78 -18.99
C GLY A 158 -11.00 -3.42 -18.65
N GLU A 159 -11.19 -3.09 -17.38
CA GLU A 159 -11.74 -1.79 -16.99
C GLU A 159 -10.69 -0.96 -16.24
N GLN A 160 -10.28 -1.36 -15.04
CA GLN A 160 -9.49 -0.53 -14.15
C GLN A 160 -8.04 -0.39 -14.60
N LEU A 161 -7.44 0.76 -14.32
CA LEU A 161 -6.07 1.10 -14.70
C LEU A 161 -5.29 1.62 -13.50
N ALA A 162 -4.04 1.17 -13.38
CA ALA A 162 -3.04 1.71 -12.47
C ALA A 162 -1.78 2.10 -13.25
N ALA A 163 -1.30 3.32 -13.11
CA ALA A 163 -0.10 3.80 -13.76
C ALA A 163 0.92 4.30 -12.74
N PHE A 164 2.19 3.95 -12.92
CA PHE A 164 3.27 4.34 -12.03
C PHE A 164 4.36 5.08 -12.81
N LYS A 165 4.86 6.19 -12.24
CA LYS A 165 6.13 6.81 -12.65
C LYS A 165 7.18 6.56 -11.57
N PHE A 166 8.40 6.33 -12.03
CA PHE A 166 9.56 6.14 -11.17
C PHE A 166 10.52 7.31 -11.35
N ASP A 167 11.20 7.69 -10.28
CA ASP A 167 12.30 8.65 -10.33
C ASP A 167 13.64 7.97 -10.68
N GLN A 168 14.72 8.73 -10.54
CA GLN A 168 16.08 8.27 -10.82
C GLN A 168 16.60 7.23 -9.82
N ASP A 169 15.99 7.15 -8.63
CA ASP A 169 16.31 6.19 -7.57
C ASP A 169 15.42 4.93 -7.64
N ASN A 170 14.68 4.77 -8.74
CA ASN A 170 13.68 3.73 -8.95
C ASN A 170 12.55 3.73 -7.91
N LYS A 171 12.28 4.87 -7.24
CA LYS A 171 11.15 5.02 -6.34
C LYS A 171 9.94 5.55 -7.08
N ILE A 172 8.76 5.10 -6.66
CA ILE A 172 7.48 5.58 -7.19
C ILE A 172 7.36 7.06 -6.80
N SER A 173 7.30 7.91 -7.82
CA SER A 173 7.15 9.36 -7.69
C SER A 173 5.75 9.83 -8.07
N SER A 174 5.02 9.04 -8.87
CA SER A 174 3.63 9.32 -9.20
C SER A 174 2.81 8.04 -9.38
N ILE A 175 1.56 8.10 -8.94
CA ILE A 175 0.56 7.06 -9.08
C ILE A 175 -0.69 7.68 -9.70
N GLU A 176 -1.25 6.98 -10.67
CA GLU A 176 -2.50 7.40 -11.30
C GLU A 176 -3.44 6.21 -11.45
N LEU A 177 -4.66 6.36 -10.94
CA LEU A 177 -5.65 5.30 -10.89
C LEU A 177 -6.93 5.70 -11.63
N ALA A 178 -7.56 4.70 -12.26
CA ALA A 178 -8.85 4.87 -12.92
C ALA A 178 -9.72 3.63 -12.73
N ILE A 179 -11.02 3.82 -12.48
CA ILE A 179 -12.00 2.72 -12.50
C ILE A 179 -12.28 2.19 -13.91
N SER A 180 -11.95 2.97 -14.95
CA SER A 180 -12.00 2.55 -16.34
C SER A 180 -10.89 3.22 -17.15
N HIS A 181 -10.11 2.44 -17.90
CA HIS A 181 -9.05 2.92 -18.78
C HIS A 181 -9.62 3.76 -19.94
N LYS A 182 -10.91 3.61 -20.23
CA LYS A 182 -11.62 4.37 -21.27
C LYS A 182 -11.68 5.87 -20.95
N LEU A 183 -11.46 6.25 -19.69
CA LEU A 183 -11.33 7.65 -19.28
C LEU A 183 -10.10 8.35 -19.89
N TYR A 184 -9.19 7.58 -20.49
CA TYR A 184 -8.01 8.09 -21.21
C TYR A 184 -8.17 8.11 -22.73
N ASP A 185 -9.30 7.63 -23.26
CA ASP A 185 -9.59 7.61 -24.70
C ASP A 185 -10.18 8.93 -25.22
N LEU A 186 -10.19 9.99 -24.39
CA LEU A 186 -10.73 11.31 -24.69
C LEU A 186 -9.87 12.11 -25.67
#